data_AF-A0A657LSX3-F1
#
_entry.id   AF-A0A657LSX3-F1
#
_cell.length_a   1.000
_cell.length_b   1.000
_cell.length_c   1.000
_cell.angle_alpha   90.00
_cell.angle_beta   90.00
_cell.angle_gamma   90.00
#
_symmetry.space_group_name_H-M   'P 1'
#
loop_
_entity.id
_entity.type
_entity.pdbx_description
1 polymer ?
#
loop_
_entity_poly.entity_id
_entity_poly.type
_entity_poly.pdbx_seq_one_letter_code
_entity_poly.pdbx_strand_id
1 'polypeptide(L)'
;MARREFTKTVYAQIVKRALHPKDGICCEGCGLVLGAKPYHIDHTIPDALQIDKSRKLTADDGKLLGVECCHKPKTADDVAVIAEAKRREERHLGMKRKTQPIKSAPFARSEKPQRQAKAELPRRSLYRETQP
;
A
#
# COMPACT_ATOMS: atom_id res chain seq x y z
N MET A 1 -8.61 11.61 -9.92
CA MET A 1 -7.65 12.72 -9.85
C MET A 1 -6.54 12.40 -10.85
N ALA A 2 -6.44 13.16 -11.94
CA ALA A 2 -5.34 13.01 -12.87
C ALA A 2 -4.04 13.42 -12.18
N ARG A 3 -3.01 12.60 -12.31
CA ARG A 3 -1.65 12.88 -11.82
C ARG A 3 -1.11 14.10 -12.57
N ARG A 4 -0.45 15.02 -11.86
CA ARG A 4 0.24 16.14 -12.52
C ARG A 4 1.35 15.63 -13.42
N GLU A 5 1.43 16.18 -14.62
CA GLU A 5 2.53 15.88 -15.54
C GLU A 5 3.60 16.96 -15.42
N PHE A 6 4.87 16.53 -15.49
CA PHE A 6 5.99 17.46 -15.59
C PHE A 6 5.94 18.18 -16.94
N THR A 7 6.27 19.48 -16.95
CA THR A 7 6.43 20.20 -18.22
C THR A 7 7.59 19.60 -19.02
N LYS A 8 7.55 19.71 -20.35
CA LYS A 8 8.63 19.23 -21.23
C LYS A 8 10.01 19.79 -20.85
N THR A 9 10.07 21.02 -20.33
CA THR A 9 11.30 21.66 -19.86
C THR A 9 11.89 20.96 -18.63
N VAL A 10 11.05 20.64 -17.64
CA VAL A 10 11.45 19.91 -16.43
C VAL A 10 11.82 18.47 -16.77
N TYR A 11 11.09 17.85 -17.69
CA TYR A 11 11.41 16.52 -18.21
C TYR A 11 12.84 16.48 -18.78
N ALA A 12 13.19 17.43 -19.65
CA ALA A 12 14.52 17.51 -20.24
C ALA A 12 15.62 17.77 -19.20
N GLN A 13 15.33 18.58 -18.17
CA GLN A 13 16.27 18.82 -17.07
C GLN A 13 16.56 17.54 -16.27
N ILE A 14 15.53 16.75 -15.97
CA ILE A 14 15.67 15.49 -15.24
C ILE A 14 16.46 14.46 -16.08
N VAL A 15 16.17 14.34 -17.37
CA VAL A 15 16.93 13.43 -18.25
C VAL A 15 18.40 13.85 -18.35
N LYS A 16 18.69 15.16 -18.45
CA LYS A 16 20.07 15.67 -18.44
C LYS A 16 20.79 15.38 -17.12
N ARG A 17 20.08 15.47 -15.98
CA ARG A 17 20.64 15.12 -14.66
C ARG A 17 20.96 13.64 -14.54
N ALA A 18 20.10 12.79 -15.08
CA ALA A 18 20.25 11.34 -15.05
C ALA A 18 21.24 10.79 -16.11
N LEU A 19 21.79 11.65 -16.97
CA LEU A 19 22.75 11.28 -18.00
C LEU A 19 24.15 11.21 -17.40
N HIS A 20 24.70 10.00 -17.26
CA HIS A 20 26.08 9.81 -16.85
C HIS A 20 27.03 9.97 -18.06
N PRO A 21 28.17 10.68 -17.92
CA PRO A 21 29.07 10.99 -19.03
C PRO A 21 29.72 9.76 -19.68
N LYS A 22 29.77 8.61 -19.01
CA LYS A 22 30.39 7.38 -19.54
C LYS A 22 29.38 6.30 -19.95
N ASP A 23 28.25 6.21 -19.25
CA ASP A 23 27.37 5.04 -19.30
C ASP A 23 25.97 5.35 -19.83
N GLY A 24 25.67 6.62 -20.13
CA GLY A 24 24.36 7.02 -20.65
C GLY A 24 23.31 7.20 -19.56
N ILE A 25 22.03 7.00 -19.89
CA ILE A 25 20.91 7.26 -18.97
C ILE A 25 20.91 6.23 -17.85
N CYS A 26 21.03 6.70 -16.61
CA CYS A 26 21.04 5.87 -15.41
C CYS A 26 19.77 6.08 -14.58
N CYS A 27 19.31 5.01 -13.92
CA CYS A 27 18.23 5.07 -12.94
C CYS A 27 18.72 5.77 -11.67
N GLU A 28 18.04 6.82 -11.21
CA GLU A 28 18.42 7.56 -9.99
C GLU A 28 18.06 6.79 -8.69
N GLY A 29 17.25 5.73 -8.78
CA GLY A 29 16.89 4.90 -7.64
C GLY A 29 17.93 3.83 -7.30
N CYS A 30 18.52 3.19 -8.31
CA CYS A 30 19.45 2.07 -8.13
C CYS A 30 20.78 2.21 -8.87
N GLY A 31 20.99 3.28 -9.65
CA GLY A 31 22.20 3.50 -10.44
C GLY A 31 22.32 2.63 -11.69
N LEU A 32 21.31 1.81 -12.01
CA LEU A 32 21.38 0.90 -13.16
C LEU A 32 21.31 1.67 -14.47
N VAL A 33 22.25 1.39 -15.37
CA VAL A 33 22.28 1.93 -16.73
C VAL A 33 21.11 1.37 -17.51
N LEU A 34 20.18 2.26 -17.92
CA LEU A 34 18.96 1.86 -18.62
C LEU A 34 19.22 1.66 -20.11
N GLY A 35 20.17 2.39 -20.72
CA GLY A 35 20.47 2.27 -22.15
C GLY A 35 19.20 2.47 -23.00
N ALA A 36 18.72 1.40 -23.64
CA ALA A 36 17.48 1.38 -24.43
C ALA A 36 16.22 0.92 -23.66
N LYS A 37 16.33 0.60 -22.37
CA LYS A 37 15.20 0.14 -21.55
C LYS A 37 14.24 1.29 -21.28
N PRO A 38 12.92 1.02 -21.21
CA PRO A 38 11.94 2.05 -20.92
C PRO A 38 12.14 2.62 -19.51
N TYR A 39 11.97 3.93 -19.41
CA TYR A 39 12.05 4.69 -18.16
C TYR A 39 10.84 5.60 -18.00
N HIS A 40 10.52 5.90 -16.75
CA HIS A 40 9.47 6.83 -16.37
C HIS A 40 10.01 7.87 -15.40
N ILE A 41 9.46 9.08 -15.48
CA ILE A 41 9.78 10.14 -14.54
C ILE A 41 8.70 10.15 -13.46
N ASP A 42 9.11 9.81 -12.24
CA ASP A 42 8.23 9.74 -11.08
C ASP A 42 8.43 10.87 -10.11
N HIS A 43 7.34 11.25 -9.45
CA HIS A 43 7.39 12.23 -8.38
C HIS A 43 8.11 11.65 -7.18
N THR A 44 9.03 12.40 -6.57
CA THR A 44 9.71 11.98 -5.33
C THR A 44 8.70 11.77 -4.20
N ILE A 45 7.75 12.71 -4.07
CA ILE A 45 6.59 12.60 -3.18
C ILE A 45 5.37 12.31 -4.06
N PRO A 46 4.56 11.28 -3.78
CA PRO A 46 3.38 10.98 -4.58
C PRO A 46 2.43 12.19 -4.63
N ASP A 47 2.03 12.61 -5.82
CA ASP A 47 1.12 13.77 -6.04
C ASP A 47 -0.24 13.61 -5.32
N ALA A 48 -0.63 12.38 -5.01
CA ALA A 48 -1.84 12.10 -4.24
C ALA A 48 -1.72 12.44 -2.74
N LEU A 49 -0.50 12.57 -2.22
CA LEU A 49 -0.22 13.00 -0.83
C LEU A 49 0.07 14.50 -0.74
N GLN A 50 0.35 15.17 -1.87
CA GLN A 50 0.64 16.59 -1.90
C GLN A 50 -0.65 17.41 -1.72
N ILE A 51 -0.76 18.12 -0.59
CA ILE A 51 -1.88 19.02 -0.28
C ILE A 51 -1.74 20.33 -1.08
N ASP A 52 -0.55 20.91 -1.07
CA ASP A 52 -0.26 22.19 -1.73
C ASP A 52 0.05 22.01 -3.20
N LYS A 53 -1.00 22.23 -3.98
CA LYS A 53 -1.04 22.04 -5.42
C LYS A 53 -0.79 23.34 -6.21
N SER A 54 -0.51 24.45 -5.55
CA SER A 54 -0.27 25.75 -6.20
C SER A 54 1.16 25.90 -6.76
N ARG A 55 2.13 25.15 -6.25
CA ARG A 55 3.54 25.24 -6.69
C ARG A 55 3.76 24.54 -8.03
N LYS A 56 4.57 25.16 -8.90
CA LYS A 56 5.05 24.54 -10.15
C LYS A 56 6.04 23.42 -9.82
N LEU A 57 5.90 22.27 -10.47
CA LEU A 57 6.85 21.17 -10.32
C LEU A 57 8.23 21.57 -10.85
N THR A 58 9.25 21.27 -10.07
CA THR A 58 10.65 21.52 -10.41
C THR A 58 11.37 20.19 -10.69
N ALA A 59 12.58 20.27 -11.24
CA ALA A 59 13.38 19.06 -11.54
C ALA A 59 13.74 18.25 -10.29
N ASP A 60 13.74 18.87 -9.11
CA ASP A 60 14.03 18.21 -7.84
C ASP A 60 12.86 17.36 -7.33
N ASP A 61 11.63 17.70 -7.75
CA ASP A 61 10.42 16.99 -7.39
C ASP A 61 10.22 15.69 -8.20
N GLY A 62 11.03 15.48 -9.24
CA GLY A 62 10.97 14.32 -10.12
C GLY A 62 12.27 13.49 -10.10
N LYS A 63 12.14 12.17 -10.27
CA LYS A 63 13.26 11.23 -10.41
C LYS A 63 13.06 10.35 -11.64
N LEU A 64 14.16 10.07 -12.34
CA LEU A 64 14.14 9.13 -13.46
C LEU A 64 14.32 7.71 -12.92
N LEU A 65 13.28 6.89 -13.08
CA LEU A 65 13.27 5.51 -12.62
C LEU A 65 13.05 4.56 -13.81
N GLY A 66 13.82 3.47 -13.85
CA GLY A 66 13.56 2.38 -14.78
C GLY A 66 12.25 1.66 -14.44
N VAL A 67 11.46 1.32 -15.46
CA VAL A 67 10.13 0.72 -15.30
C VAL A 67 10.18 -0.59 -14.51
N GLU A 68 11.14 -1.46 -14.86
CA GLU A 68 11.30 -2.78 -14.27
C GLU A 68 11.98 -2.74 -12.89
N CYS A 69 12.92 -1.81 -12.66
CA CYS A 69 13.77 -1.86 -11.48
C CYS A 69 13.21 -1.11 -10.27
N CYS A 70 12.82 0.16 -10.43
CA CYS A 70 12.48 1.03 -9.30
C CYS A 70 11.08 1.60 -9.40
N HIS A 71 10.50 1.71 -10.59
CA HIS A 71 9.16 2.26 -10.76
C HIS A 71 8.09 1.31 -10.20
N LYS A 72 8.09 0.02 -10.59
CA LYS A 72 7.12 -0.99 -10.12
C LYS A 72 7.06 -1.13 -8.59
N PRO A 73 8.17 -1.38 -7.87
CA PRO A 73 8.12 -1.55 -6.42
C PRO A 73 7.67 -0.25 -5.73
N LYS A 74 8.21 0.90 -6.14
CA LYS A 74 7.81 2.20 -5.63
C LYS A 74 6.31 2.47 -5.82
N THR A 75 5.77 2.17 -7.00
CA THR A 75 4.35 2.39 -7.28
C THR A 75 3.46 1.56 -6.34
N ALA A 76 3.85 0.33 -6.01
CA ALA A 76 3.10 -0.51 -5.08
C ALA A 76 3.10 0.07 -3.67
N ASP A 77 4.26 0.52 -3.19
CA ASP A 77 4.41 1.14 -1.87
C ASP A 77 3.63 2.46 -1.79
N ASP A 78 3.77 3.32 -2.80
CA ASP A 78 3.06 4.60 -2.88
C ASP A 78 1.54 4.40 -2.84
N VAL A 79 1.01 3.42 -3.58
CA VAL A 79 -0.43 3.10 -3.58
C VAL A 79 -0.90 2.65 -2.18
N ALA A 80 -0.09 1.86 -1.47
CA ALA A 80 -0.40 1.43 -0.11
C ALA A 80 -0.45 2.63 0.86
N VAL A 81 0.55 3.51 0.81
CA VAL A 81 0.63 4.72 1.64
C VAL A 81 -0.52 5.68 1.34
N ILE A 82 -0.85 5.90 0.06
CA ILE A 82 -2.00 6.74 -0.35
C ILE A 82 -3.31 6.17 0.18
N ALA A 83 -3.50 4.85 0.08
CA ALA A 83 -4.71 4.20 0.59
C ALA A 83 -4.82 4.35 2.11
N GLU A 84 -3.71 4.25 2.84
CA GLU A 84 -3.70 4.47 4.28
C GLU A 84 -4.01 5.93 4.64
N ALA A 85 -3.41 6.90 3.96
CA ALA A 85 -3.66 8.32 4.18
C ALA A 85 -5.15 8.64 4.02
N LYS A 86 -5.77 8.17 2.92
CA LYS A 86 -7.22 8.32 2.69
C LYS A 86 -8.06 7.69 3.79
N ARG A 87 -7.70 6.49 4.27
CA ARG A 87 -8.41 5.84 5.39
C ARG A 87 -8.27 6.62 6.70
N ARG A 88 -7.12 7.26 6.94
CA ARG A 88 -6.92 8.14 8.11
C ARG A 88 -7.78 9.39 7.99
N GLU A 89 -7.82 10.02 6.82
CA GLU A 89 -8.70 11.17 6.53
C GLU A 89 -10.18 10.82 6.69
N GLU A 90 -10.65 9.71 6.11
CA GLU A 90 -12.04 9.23 6.25
C GLU A 90 -12.43 9.00 7.72
N ARG A 91 -11.52 8.44 8.53
CA ARG A 91 -11.72 8.26 9.97
C ARG A 91 -11.81 9.60 10.70
N HIS A 92 -10.91 10.53 10.39
CA HIS A 92 -10.88 11.86 11.00
C HIS A 92 -12.14 12.68 10.67
N LEU A 93 -12.59 12.63 9.42
CA LEU A 93 -13.80 13.31 8.94
C LEU A 93 -15.10 12.59 9.33
N GLY A 94 -15.02 11.42 9.98
CA GLY A 94 -16.19 10.63 10.37
C GLY A 94 -16.98 10.04 9.20
N MET A 95 -16.37 9.94 8.01
CA MET A 95 -16.98 9.40 6.79
C MET A 95 -17.10 7.87 6.85
N LYS A 96 -17.87 7.35 7.80
CA LYS A 96 -18.15 5.92 7.91
C LYS A 96 -19.22 5.53 6.89
N ARG A 97 -18.85 4.69 5.92
CA ARG A 97 -19.84 4.06 5.04
C ARG A 97 -20.76 3.17 5.89
N LYS A 98 -22.07 3.36 5.77
CA LYS A 98 -23.06 2.50 6.44
C LYS A 98 -22.86 1.05 5.99
N THR A 99 -22.79 0.13 6.95
CA THR A 99 -22.69 -1.31 6.69
C THR A 99 -23.83 -1.73 5.77
N GLN A 100 -23.49 -2.18 4.57
CA GLN A 100 -24.49 -2.65 3.62
C GLN A 100 -24.91 -4.07 4.03
N PRO A 101 -26.22 -4.36 4.09
CA PRO A 101 -26.66 -5.73 4.31
C PRO A 101 -26.18 -6.61 3.14
N ILE A 102 -25.69 -7.80 3.46
CA ILE A 102 -25.29 -8.78 2.45
C ILE A 102 -26.55 -9.19 1.70
N LYS A 103 -26.57 -9.01 0.37
CA LYS A 103 -27.68 -9.39 -0.52
C LYS A 103 -27.71 -10.91 -0.80
N SER A 104 -27.36 -11.74 0.16
CA SER A 104 -27.40 -13.20 0.02
C SER A 104 -28.60 -13.76 0.77
N ALA A 105 -29.08 -14.93 0.35
CA ALA A 105 -30.04 -15.68 1.14
C ALA A 105 -29.47 -15.94 2.55
N PRO A 106 -30.29 -15.83 3.61
CA PRO A 106 -29.86 -16.20 4.95
C PRO A 106 -29.49 -17.68 4.97
N PHE A 107 -28.49 -18.04 5.78
CA PHE A 107 -28.16 -19.45 6.01
C PHE A 107 -29.40 -20.19 6.52
N ALA A 108 -29.59 -21.43 6.06
CA ALA A 108 -30.66 -22.30 6.54
C ALA A 108 -30.55 -22.42 8.06
N ARG A 109 -31.62 -22.07 8.77
CA ARG A 109 -31.69 -22.27 10.22
C ARG A 109 -31.77 -23.77 10.47
N SER A 110 -30.69 -24.38 10.95
CA SER A 110 -30.75 -25.73 11.48
C SER A 110 -31.51 -25.71 12.81
N GLU A 111 -32.31 -26.75 13.06
CA GLU A 111 -32.90 -26.97 14.37
C GLU A 111 -31.75 -27.12 15.38
N LYS A 112 -31.81 -26.35 16.47
CA LYS A 112 -30.80 -26.43 17.51
C LYS A 112 -30.86 -27.85 18.10
N PRO A 113 -29.76 -28.62 18.08
CA PRO A 113 -29.77 -29.94 18.69
C PRO A 113 -30.08 -29.79 20.19
N GLN A 114 -30.96 -30.64 20.71
CA GLN A 114 -31.20 -30.70 22.15
C GLN A 114 -29.87 -30.96 22.85
N ARG A 115 -29.53 -30.07 23.78
CA ARG A 115 -28.28 -30.13 24.52
C ARG A 115 -28.33 -31.37 25.42
N GLN A 116 -27.68 -32.44 25.00
CA GLN A 116 -27.55 -33.64 25.83
C GLN A 116 -26.75 -33.28 27.09
N ALA A 117 -27.26 -33.71 28.25
CA ALA A 117 -26.55 -33.57 29.50
C ALA A 117 -25.21 -34.31 29.38
N LYS A 118 -24.11 -33.64 29.72
CA LYS A 118 -22.81 -34.31 29.77
C LYS A 118 -22.87 -35.39 30.85
N ALA A 119 -22.39 -36.59 30.54
CA ALA A 119 -22.21 -37.63 31.55
C ALA A 119 -21.34 -37.08 32.68
N GLU A 120 -21.79 -37.23 33.92
CA GLU A 120 -21.00 -36.85 35.09
C GLU A 120 -19.76 -37.73 35.15
N LEU A 121 -18.59 -37.12 34.99
CA LEU A 121 -17.33 -37.82 35.19
C LEU A 121 -17.14 -38.08 36.69
N PRO A 122 -16.58 -39.24 37.07
CA PRO A 122 -16.29 -39.53 38.47
C PRO A 122 -15.36 -38.45 39.03
N ARG A 123 -15.69 -37.94 40.23
CA ARG A 123 -14.88 -36.94 40.92
C ARG A 123 -13.52 -37.54 41.26
N ARG A 124 -12.46 -36.97 40.68
CA ARG A 124 -11.08 -37.29 41.05
C ARG A 124 -10.78 -36.67 42.42
N SER A 125 -10.38 -37.46 43.40
CA SER A 125 -9.85 -36.92 44.66
C SER A 125 -8.51 -36.25 44.38
N LEU A 126 -8.38 -34.98 44.79
CA LEU A 126 -7.13 -34.21 44.61
C LEU A 126 -6.03 -34.64 45.60
N TYR A 127 -6.41 -35.36 46.65
CA TYR A 127 -5.50 -35.82 47.69
C TYR A 127 -5.62 -37.34 47.86
N ARG A 128 -4.47 -38.00 47.99
CA ARG A 128 -4.35 -39.40 48.37
C ARG A 128 -3.22 -39.48 49.37
N GLU A 129 -3.51 -39.91 50.60
CA GLU A 129 -2.49 -40.18 51.60
C GLU A 129 -1.61 -41.31 51.11
N THR A 130 -0.34 -41.02 50.91
CA THR A 130 0.69 -42.05 50.76
C THR A 130 0.98 -42.58 52.16
N GLN A 131 0.50 -43.77 52.48
CA GLN A 131 0.90 -44.48 53.70
C GLN A 131 2.41 -44.82 53.64
N PRO A 132 3.12 -44.76 54.78
CA PRO A 132 4.56 -44.99 54.87
C PRO A 132 4.98 -46.43 54.57
#